data_AF-A0A931GVB4-F1
#
_entry.id   AF-A0A931GVB4-F1
#
_cell.length_a   1.000
_cell.length_b   1.000
_cell.length_c   1.000
_cell.angle_alpha   90.00
_cell.angle_beta   90.00
_cell.angle_gamma   90.00
#
_symmetry.space_group_name_H-M   'P 1'
#
loop_
_entity.id
_entity.type
_entity.pdbx_description
1 polymer ?
#
loop_
_entity_poly.entity_id
_entity_poly.type
_entity_poly.pdbx_seq_one_letter_code
_entity_poly.pdbx_strand_id
1 'polypeptide(L)'
;MNKNAYSRRGFLKAAGIATAAGTVGLAGAKLVPGAQAAPLGTILDYAVGVPSARSVKNAGHLGAIRYVSNRRPGTESWMTGKPVTLRETKDFAAYGLSTASIYQFGRANTADWLGGAASAAIHAPQAIALHKAAGGPTGRPIYIAIDDNPTIDQYTNQIRPYLRAFQTALFTAGYQAGVYGNYDTIQWCINDGIGTFYWQHDWGSRGRLHPRANIHQVGGLQTTIDGVTCDINRVYNRDWGQWKPGQSGTTLPQPGPGAVKPAPNSTPAPNSQPAPANPLGIPEGSSLPHFTGNPNTFSSEGASYLRSLTPQDLSNAAKFAQQFLK
;
A
#
# COMPACT_ATOMS: atom_id res chain seq x y z
N MET A 1 -25.03 31.96 57.40
CA MET A 1 -25.94 31.10 56.62
C MET A 1 -25.33 30.88 55.23
N ASN A 2 -25.33 29.71 54.58
CA ASN A 2 -25.61 28.36 55.05
C ASN A 2 -24.55 27.40 54.47
N LYS A 3 -24.18 26.37 55.25
CA LYS A 3 -23.53 25.15 54.73
C LYS A 3 -24.51 24.00 54.96
N ASN A 4 -24.74 23.17 53.96
CA ASN A 4 -25.33 21.83 54.15
C ASN A 4 -24.49 20.83 53.36
N ALA A 5 -23.96 19.84 54.07
CA ALA A 5 -23.26 18.69 53.51
C ALA A 5 -23.87 17.44 54.15
N TYR A 6 -24.20 16.43 53.35
CA TYR A 6 -24.71 15.15 53.84
C TYR A 6 -23.94 13.98 53.25
N SER A 7 -24.01 12.84 53.96
CA SER A 7 -22.93 11.86 53.99
C SER A 7 -23.29 10.50 53.37
N ARG A 8 -22.25 9.69 53.19
CA ARG A 8 -22.27 8.30 52.70
C ARG A 8 -23.01 7.39 53.68
N ARG A 9 -23.84 6.46 53.17
CA ARG A 9 -23.74 4.97 53.33
C ARG A 9 -25.08 4.26 53.05
N GLY A 10 -24.98 3.06 52.47
CA GLY A 10 -26.11 2.19 52.16
C GLY A 10 -25.89 1.35 50.89
N PHE A 11 -25.78 0.02 50.86
CA PHE A 11 -25.16 -1.01 51.72
C PHE A 11 -25.53 -2.36 51.07
N LEU A 12 -24.55 -3.02 50.41
CA LEU A 12 -24.51 -4.47 50.05
C LEU A 12 -25.54 -5.02 49.01
N LYS A 13 -25.12 -5.77 47.97
CA LYS A 13 -24.92 -7.26 47.85
C LYS A 13 -26.17 -8.08 48.25
N ALA A 14 -26.68 -9.09 47.52
CA ALA A 14 -26.41 -9.68 46.18
C ALA A 14 -27.74 -10.36 45.68
N ALA A 15 -27.91 -11.23 44.68
CA ALA A 15 -27.09 -12.03 43.73
C ALA A 15 -28.00 -12.39 42.49
N GLY A 16 -27.63 -13.13 41.43
CA GLY A 16 -26.33 -13.71 41.02
C GLY A 16 -26.40 -15.15 40.43
N ILE A 17 -27.25 -15.44 39.43
CA ILE A 17 -27.28 -16.72 38.66
C ILE A 17 -27.25 -16.41 37.15
N ALA A 18 -26.67 -17.31 36.35
CA ALA A 18 -26.45 -17.14 34.91
C ALA A 18 -27.29 -18.08 34.04
N THR A 19 -27.63 -17.62 32.83
CA THR A 19 -28.02 -18.47 31.70
C THR A 19 -27.10 -18.14 30.51
N ALA A 20 -26.58 -19.17 29.84
CA ALA A 20 -25.61 -19.04 28.77
C ALA A 20 -26.16 -19.62 27.45
N ALA A 21 -26.30 -18.78 26.44
CA ALA A 21 -26.45 -19.15 25.02
C ALA A 21 -26.14 -17.92 24.16
N GLY A 22 -25.44 -18.08 23.02
CA GLY A 22 -25.23 -16.97 22.07
C GLY A 22 -23.81 -16.73 21.56
N THR A 23 -22.96 -17.75 21.43
CA THR A 23 -21.67 -17.62 20.73
C THR A 23 -21.86 -17.46 19.22
N VAL A 24 -22.02 -16.23 18.75
CA VAL A 24 -21.89 -15.86 17.32
C VAL A 24 -20.51 -15.24 17.13
N GLY A 25 -19.71 -15.80 16.22
CA GLY A 25 -18.27 -15.56 16.18
C GLY A 25 -17.84 -14.24 15.51
N LEU A 26 -16.99 -13.47 16.20
CA LEU A 26 -16.16 -12.41 15.61
C LEU A 26 -14.68 -12.85 15.49
N ALA A 27 -14.47 -14.10 15.06
CA ALA A 27 -13.15 -14.58 14.67
C ALA A 27 -12.82 -14.12 13.23
N GLY A 28 -12.07 -13.04 13.07
CA GLY A 28 -11.62 -12.60 11.75
C GLY A 28 -11.01 -11.20 11.67
N ALA A 29 -11.40 -10.29 12.56
CA ALA A 29 -10.83 -8.94 12.63
C ALA A 29 -9.38 -8.97 13.16
N LYS A 30 -8.42 -9.26 12.27
CA LYS A 30 -7.00 -9.03 12.55
C LYS A 30 -6.79 -7.53 12.73
N LEU A 31 -6.76 -7.10 13.99
CA LEU A 31 -6.26 -5.79 14.39
C LEU A 31 -4.82 -5.67 13.87
N VAL A 32 -4.64 -5.01 12.73
CA VAL A 32 -3.31 -4.62 12.24
C VAL A 32 -2.75 -3.67 13.29
N PRO A 33 -1.61 -3.99 13.95
CA PRO A 33 -1.01 -3.08 14.93
C PRO A 33 -0.72 -1.77 14.24
N GLY A 34 -1.39 -0.71 14.68
CA GLY A 34 -1.26 0.61 14.08
C GLY A 34 -0.04 1.37 14.60
N ALA A 35 0.33 2.42 13.89
CA ALA A 35 1.47 3.30 14.20
C ALA A 35 1.36 4.09 15.53
N GLN A 36 0.34 3.79 16.35
CA GLN A 36 0.21 4.22 17.75
C GLN A 36 1.11 3.41 18.71
N ALA A 37 1.67 2.28 18.25
CA ALA A 37 2.61 1.47 19.03
C ALA A 37 4.03 2.09 19.02
N ALA A 38 4.86 1.71 19.99
CA ALA A 38 6.29 2.05 19.97
C ALA A 38 6.96 1.44 18.70
N PRO A 39 7.90 2.15 18.04
CA PRO A 39 8.61 1.62 16.88
C PRO A 39 9.31 0.29 17.18
N LEU A 40 9.22 -0.65 16.23
CA LEU A 40 9.93 -1.94 16.26
C LEU A 40 11.45 -1.80 16.01
N GLY A 41 11.87 -0.61 15.60
CA GLY A 41 13.25 -0.26 15.25
C GLY A 41 13.26 0.85 14.19
N THR A 42 14.43 1.05 13.59
CA THR A 42 14.63 2.05 12.52
C THR A 42 15.23 1.45 11.26
N ILE A 43 14.94 2.07 10.13
CA ILE A 43 15.60 1.84 8.85
C ILE A 43 16.12 3.18 8.32
N LEU A 44 17.01 3.13 7.33
CA LEU A 44 17.53 4.32 6.67
C LEU A 44 16.93 4.51 5.28
N ASP A 45 16.91 5.74 4.81
CA ASP A 45 16.88 6.04 3.38
C ASP A 45 17.99 7.06 3.04
N TYR A 46 18.53 6.98 1.82
CA TYR A 46 19.72 7.74 1.43
C TYR A 46 19.88 7.80 -0.09
N ALA A 47 20.27 8.97 -0.59
CA ALA A 47 20.57 9.19 -2.01
C ALA A 47 22.05 9.55 -2.27
N VAL A 48 22.76 10.11 -1.30
CA VAL A 48 24.07 10.76 -1.53
C VAL A 48 25.28 9.81 -1.59
N GLY A 49 25.07 8.53 -1.32
CA GLY A 49 26.10 7.49 -1.23
C GLY A 49 25.49 6.14 -0.93
N VAL A 50 26.33 5.14 -0.61
CA VAL A 50 25.90 3.84 -0.09
C VAL A 50 26.79 3.49 1.12
N PRO A 51 26.28 3.52 2.36
CA PRO A 51 27.02 3.04 3.52
C PRO A 51 27.12 1.50 3.49
N SER A 52 28.15 0.95 4.12
CA SER A 52 28.33 -0.50 4.20
C SER A 52 27.25 -1.14 5.08
N ALA A 53 26.82 -2.36 4.72
CA ALA A 53 25.86 -3.10 5.54
C ALA A 53 26.39 -3.37 6.96
N ARG A 54 27.71 -3.50 7.12
CA ARG A 54 28.37 -3.63 8.43
C ARG A 54 28.14 -2.40 9.30
N SER A 55 28.39 -1.19 8.78
CA SER A 55 28.22 0.04 9.57
C SER A 55 26.74 0.34 9.85
N VAL A 56 25.84 0.12 8.88
CA VAL A 56 24.39 0.23 9.09
C VAL A 56 23.90 -0.76 10.16
N LYS A 57 24.45 -1.98 10.19
CA LYS A 57 24.13 -3.00 11.20
C LYS A 57 24.68 -2.63 12.58
N ASN A 58 25.91 -2.11 12.65
CA ASN A 58 26.54 -1.65 13.89
C ASN A 58 25.81 -0.44 14.50
N ALA A 59 25.25 0.44 13.67
CA ALA A 59 24.40 1.56 14.10
C ALA A 59 23.00 1.12 14.60
N GLY A 60 22.70 -0.19 14.62
CA GLY A 60 21.48 -0.75 15.22
C GLY A 60 20.25 -0.76 14.30
N HIS A 61 20.39 -0.37 13.03
CA HIS A 61 19.26 -0.35 12.10
C HIS A 61 18.82 -1.76 11.66
N LEU A 62 17.55 -1.88 11.28
CA LEU A 62 16.94 -3.10 10.71
C LEU A 62 17.30 -3.27 9.22
N GLY A 63 17.73 -2.19 8.55
CA GLY A 63 18.04 -2.15 7.14
C GLY A 63 17.70 -0.79 6.53
N ALA A 64 17.24 -0.78 5.27
CA ALA A 64 16.96 0.46 4.54
C ALA A 64 15.80 0.34 3.54
N ILE A 65 15.18 1.48 3.21
CA ILE A 65 14.30 1.63 2.05
C ILE A 65 15.08 2.37 0.94
N ARG A 66 15.05 1.80 -0.27
CA ARG A 66 16.10 2.01 -1.28
C ARG A 66 15.55 2.33 -2.66
N TYR A 67 16.21 3.27 -3.33
CA TYR A 67 15.72 3.87 -4.57
C TYR A 67 15.84 2.93 -5.78
N VAL A 68 14.71 2.41 -6.24
CA VAL A 68 14.58 1.68 -7.52
C VAL A 68 14.30 2.65 -8.67
N SER A 69 14.98 3.80 -8.66
CA SER A 69 14.83 4.89 -9.62
C SER A 69 16.20 5.45 -10.04
N ASN A 70 16.27 6.00 -11.25
CA ASN A 70 17.48 6.61 -11.78
C ASN A 70 17.81 7.94 -11.09
N ARG A 71 19.04 8.42 -11.28
CA ARG A 71 19.42 9.83 -11.01
C ARG A 71 18.71 10.71 -12.03
N ARG A 72 18.21 11.88 -11.59
CA ARG A 72 17.64 12.89 -12.51
C ARG A 72 18.73 13.85 -13.01
N PRO A 73 18.52 14.54 -14.15
CA PRO A 73 19.48 15.49 -14.70
C PRO A 73 20.05 16.47 -13.66
N GLY A 74 21.37 16.65 -13.66
CA GLY A 74 22.08 17.52 -12.73
C GLY A 74 22.30 16.93 -11.33
N THR A 75 22.12 15.61 -11.17
CA THR A 75 22.37 14.89 -9.91
C THR A 75 23.31 13.71 -10.03
N GLU A 76 23.86 13.46 -11.22
CA GLU A 76 24.65 12.29 -11.57
C GLU A 76 25.89 12.11 -10.69
N SER A 77 26.52 13.23 -10.31
CA SER A 77 27.74 13.30 -9.49
C SER A 77 27.52 13.04 -8.00
N TRP A 78 26.30 13.27 -7.47
CA TRP A 78 26.05 13.29 -6.03
C TRP A 78 24.92 12.35 -5.58
N MET A 79 23.90 12.05 -6.39
CA MET A 79 22.90 11.01 -6.10
C MET A 79 23.47 9.60 -6.34
N THR A 80 24.70 9.33 -5.88
CA THR A 80 25.44 8.10 -6.15
C THR A 80 24.76 6.85 -5.58
N GLY A 81 23.93 7.01 -4.53
CA GLY A 81 23.06 5.99 -3.96
C GLY A 81 21.77 5.69 -4.74
N LYS A 82 21.60 6.25 -5.95
CA LYS A 82 20.55 5.86 -6.92
C LYS A 82 21.16 5.26 -8.20
N PRO A 83 20.61 4.18 -8.77
CA PRO A 83 19.65 3.23 -8.17
C PRO A 83 20.34 2.26 -7.19
N VAL A 84 19.53 1.57 -6.38
CA VAL A 84 19.96 0.42 -5.56
C VAL A 84 20.48 -0.73 -6.44
N THR A 85 21.49 -1.47 -5.96
CA THR A 85 22.16 -2.52 -6.74
C THR A 85 22.08 -3.91 -6.09
N LEU A 86 22.20 -4.97 -6.89
CA LEU A 86 22.29 -6.35 -6.39
C LEU A 86 23.52 -6.58 -5.49
N ARG A 87 24.58 -5.76 -5.63
CA ARG A 87 25.75 -5.80 -4.73
C ARG A 87 25.37 -5.28 -3.35
N GLU A 88 24.71 -4.13 -3.29
CA GLU A 88 24.22 -3.51 -2.05
C GLU A 88 23.24 -4.43 -1.32
N THR A 89 22.26 -5.01 -2.03
CA THR A 89 21.23 -5.84 -1.39
C THR A 89 21.75 -7.20 -0.92
N LYS A 90 22.78 -7.75 -1.57
CA LYS A 90 23.50 -8.94 -1.09
C LYS A 90 24.35 -8.65 0.14
N ASP A 91 25.04 -7.50 0.19
CA ASP A 91 25.78 -7.07 1.39
C ASP A 91 24.83 -6.88 2.58
N PHE A 92 23.71 -6.17 2.38
CA PHE A 92 22.65 -6.02 3.38
C PHE A 92 22.14 -7.38 3.89
N ALA A 93 21.82 -8.31 2.98
CA ALA A 93 21.35 -9.63 3.36
C ALA A 93 22.38 -10.42 4.20
N ALA A 94 23.67 -10.32 3.87
CA ALA A 94 24.76 -10.99 4.57
C ALA A 94 24.93 -10.51 6.02
N TYR A 95 24.77 -9.21 6.28
CA TYR A 95 24.74 -8.65 7.65
C TYR A 95 23.37 -8.74 8.33
N GLY A 96 22.45 -9.53 7.77
CA GLY A 96 21.12 -9.76 8.33
C GLY A 96 20.13 -8.60 8.14
N LEU A 97 20.53 -7.50 7.50
CA LEU A 97 19.67 -6.37 7.18
C LEU A 97 18.64 -6.70 6.10
N SER A 98 17.58 -5.89 6.04
CA SER A 98 16.49 -6.00 5.05
C SER A 98 16.40 -4.76 4.16
N THR A 99 15.87 -4.95 2.95
CA THR A 99 15.66 -3.88 1.97
C THR A 99 14.17 -3.72 1.69
N ALA A 100 13.68 -2.48 1.54
CA ALA A 100 12.42 -2.20 0.82
C ALA A 100 12.68 -1.26 -0.37
N SER A 101 11.71 -1.07 -1.25
CA SER A 101 11.89 -0.33 -2.51
C SER A 101 11.03 0.92 -2.58
N ILE A 102 11.62 2.05 -2.94
CA ILE A 102 10.95 3.34 -3.22
C ILE A 102 11.28 3.79 -4.64
N TYR A 103 10.29 4.25 -5.41
CA TYR A 103 10.53 4.98 -6.66
C TYR A 103 10.35 6.48 -6.43
N GLN A 104 11.40 7.25 -6.72
CA GLN A 104 11.36 8.71 -6.83
C GLN A 104 12.46 9.18 -7.80
N PHE A 105 12.09 9.77 -8.93
CA PHE A 105 13.02 10.32 -9.91
C PHE A 105 13.14 11.85 -9.79
N GLY A 106 12.06 12.56 -10.11
CA GLY A 106 11.93 14.00 -10.06
C GLY A 106 11.69 14.58 -8.65
N ARG A 107 11.40 15.88 -8.59
CA ARG A 107 11.05 16.63 -7.37
C ARG A 107 10.38 17.97 -7.71
N ALA A 108 9.47 18.45 -6.87
CA ALA A 108 8.83 19.78 -7.00
C ALA A 108 8.27 20.04 -8.41
N ASN A 109 8.82 21.01 -9.18
CA ASN A 109 8.40 21.30 -10.56
C ASN A 109 8.64 20.17 -11.57
N THR A 110 9.34 19.10 -11.16
CA THR A 110 9.54 17.86 -11.93
C THR A 110 8.97 16.63 -11.22
N ALA A 111 8.14 16.80 -10.19
CA ALA A 111 7.63 15.70 -9.38
C ALA A 111 6.89 14.64 -10.21
N ASP A 112 7.14 13.36 -9.89
CA ASP A 112 6.81 12.22 -10.75
C ASP A 112 5.32 12.09 -11.07
N TRP A 113 4.44 12.62 -10.22
CA TRP A 113 2.99 12.54 -10.30
C TRP A 113 2.34 13.64 -11.17
N LEU A 114 3.07 14.69 -11.57
CA LEU A 114 2.50 15.87 -12.23
C LEU A 114 1.77 15.55 -13.55
N GLY A 115 2.29 14.59 -14.34
CA GLY A 115 1.69 14.14 -15.59
C GLY A 115 0.60 13.06 -15.42
N GLY A 116 0.13 12.80 -14.20
CA GLY A 116 -0.95 11.85 -13.93
C GLY A 116 -0.66 10.43 -14.43
N ALA A 117 -1.66 9.78 -15.02
CA ALA A 117 -1.53 8.42 -15.56
C ALA A 117 -0.43 8.30 -16.64
N ALA A 118 -0.17 9.35 -17.42
CA ALA A 118 0.86 9.32 -18.46
C ALA A 118 2.28 9.19 -17.87
N SER A 119 2.56 9.85 -16.74
CA SER A 119 3.83 9.67 -16.02
C SER A 119 4.01 8.25 -15.47
N ALA A 120 2.94 7.57 -15.07
CA ALA A 120 3.02 6.21 -14.56
C ALA A 120 3.51 5.22 -15.64
N ALA A 121 3.15 5.44 -16.91
CA ALA A 121 3.64 4.65 -18.04
C ALA A 121 5.15 4.79 -18.29
N ILE A 122 5.77 5.87 -17.81
CA ILE A 122 7.22 6.09 -17.85
C ILE A 122 7.89 5.50 -16.60
N HIS A 123 7.32 5.75 -15.42
CA HIS A 123 7.96 5.48 -14.13
C HIS A 123 7.79 4.03 -13.65
N ALA A 124 6.62 3.41 -13.84
CA ALA A 124 6.37 2.05 -13.35
C ALA A 124 7.26 0.98 -14.02
N PRO A 125 7.49 0.99 -15.35
CA PRO A 125 8.41 0.03 -15.98
C PRO A 125 9.85 0.17 -15.48
N GLN A 126 10.32 1.40 -15.22
CA GLN A 126 11.65 1.64 -14.63
C GLN A 126 11.73 1.07 -13.21
N ALA A 127 10.72 1.33 -12.38
CA ALA A 127 10.65 0.83 -11.00
C ALA A 127 10.71 -0.70 -10.94
N ILE A 128 9.92 -1.37 -11.79
CA ILE A 128 9.88 -2.84 -11.92
C ILE A 128 11.23 -3.38 -12.39
N ALA A 129 11.84 -2.78 -13.42
CA ALA A 129 13.12 -3.20 -13.95
C ALA A 129 14.26 -3.05 -12.93
N LEU A 130 14.34 -1.91 -12.23
CA LEU A 130 15.38 -1.61 -11.24
C LEU A 130 15.20 -2.44 -9.95
N HIS A 131 13.97 -2.67 -9.50
CA HIS A 131 13.67 -3.59 -8.39
C HIS A 131 14.16 -5.01 -8.72
N LYS A 132 13.78 -5.54 -9.89
CA LYS A 132 14.22 -6.86 -10.37
C LYS A 132 15.75 -6.94 -10.51
N ALA A 133 16.39 -5.90 -11.06
CA ALA A 133 17.84 -5.82 -11.21
C ALA A 133 18.59 -5.78 -9.87
N ALA A 134 17.98 -5.23 -8.81
CA ALA A 134 18.50 -5.26 -7.44
C ALA A 134 18.23 -6.58 -6.70
N GLY A 135 17.63 -7.58 -7.37
CA GLY A 135 17.25 -8.86 -6.78
C GLY A 135 15.95 -8.83 -5.97
N GLY A 136 15.15 -7.78 -6.12
CA GLY A 136 13.85 -7.65 -5.49
C GLY A 136 12.85 -8.70 -6.01
N PRO A 137 12.16 -9.44 -5.12
CA PRO A 137 11.23 -10.49 -5.52
C PRO A 137 9.79 -9.98 -5.68
N THR A 138 9.00 -10.71 -6.46
CA THR A 138 7.54 -10.52 -6.57
C THR A 138 6.83 -10.70 -5.23
N GLY A 139 5.56 -10.27 -5.14
CA GLY A 139 4.79 -10.32 -3.90
C GLY A 139 5.24 -9.31 -2.84
N ARG A 140 6.05 -8.31 -3.22
CA ARG A 140 6.53 -7.23 -2.37
C ARG A 140 6.13 -5.87 -2.92
N PRO A 141 6.00 -4.83 -2.08
CA PRO A 141 5.65 -3.51 -2.54
C PRO A 141 6.84 -2.76 -3.13
N ILE A 142 6.56 -1.96 -4.16
CA ILE A 142 7.34 -0.77 -4.46
C ILE A 142 6.53 0.42 -3.93
N TYR A 143 7.11 1.18 -3.01
CA TYR A 143 6.55 2.45 -2.58
C TYR A 143 6.71 3.48 -3.70
N ILE A 144 5.65 4.23 -3.99
CA ILE A 144 5.63 5.28 -5.01
C ILE A 144 5.68 6.63 -4.28
N ALA A 145 6.62 7.50 -4.64
CA ALA A 145 6.83 8.76 -3.94
C ALA A 145 5.88 9.89 -4.39
N ILE A 146 5.15 10.44 -3.43
CA ILE A 146 4.54 11.77 -3.49
C ILE A 146 5.34 12.66 -2.53
N ASP A 147 6.51 13.13 -2.96
CA ASP A 147 7.46 13.95 -2.16
C ASP A 147 7.02 15.42 -2.07
N ASP A 148 5.74 15.63 -1.74
CA ASP A 148 5.05 16.92 -1.82
C ASP A 148 3.98 17.04 -0.70
N ASN A 149 3.51 18.27 -0.46
CA ASN A 149 2.33 18.54 0.36
C ASN A 149 1.15 18.98 -0.54
N PRO A 150 0.46 18.05 -1.21
CA PRO A 150 -0.53 18.37 -2.24
C PRO A 150 -1.86 18.87 -1.68
N THR A 151 -2.58 19.65 -2.48
CA THR A 151 -4.02 19.93 -2.26
C THR A 151 -4.87 18.71 -2.63
N ILE A 152 -6.12 18.69 -2.18
CA ILE A 152 -7.09 17.68 -2.60
C ILE A 152 -7.34 17.71 -4.13
N ASP A 153 -7.17 18.86 -4.79
CA ASP A 153 -7.33 18.98 -6.25
C ASP A 153 -6.14 18.36 -7.00
N GLN A 154 -4.91 18.63 -6.55
CA GLN A 154 -3.71 17.96 -7.07
C GLN A 154 -3.80 16.45 -6.83
N TYR A 155 -4.35 16.03 -5.69
CA TYR A 155 -4.63 14.63 -5.44
C TYR A 155 -5.63 14.04 -6.44
N THR A 156 -6.82 14.65 -6.51
CA THR A 156 -7.97 14.17 -7.29
C THR A 156 -7.67 14.04 -8.78
N ASN A 157 -6.90 15.00 -9.33
CA ASN A 157 -6.69 15.17 -10.76
C ASN A 157 -5.33 14.68 -11.28
N GLN A 158 -4.28 14.59 -10.43
CA GLN A 158 -2.92 14.20 -10.86
C GLN A 158 -2.41 12.97 -10.10
N ILE A 159 -2.32 13.03 -8.76
CA ILE A 159 -1.73 11.95 -7.96
C ILE A 159 -2.57 10.67 -8.01
N ARG A 160 -3.89 10.77 -7.88
CA ARG A 160 -4.80 9.63 -7.90
C ARG A 160 -4.76 8.84 -9.23
N PRO A 161 -4.85 9.46 -10.42
CA PRO A 161 -4.67 8.72 -11.67
C PRO A 161 -3.23 8.21 -11.87
N TYR A 162 -2.20 8.95 -11.42
CA TYR A 162 -0.81 8.46 -11.41
C TYR A 162 -0.67 7.17 -10.59
N LEU A 163 -1.07 7.20 -9.31
CA LEU A 163 -0.96 6.06 -8.40
C LEU A 163 -1.83 4.87 -8.83
N ARG A 164 -3.04 5.09 -9.39
CA ARG A 164 -3.86 3.99 -9.92
C ARG A 164 -3.21 3.30 -11.11
N ALA A 165 -2.70 4.05 -12.09
CA ALA A 165 -1.99 3.48 -13.24
C ALA A 165 -0.71 2.74 -12.83
N PHE A 166 0.06 3.30 -11.89
CA PHE A 166 1.28 2.69 -11.35
C PHE A 166 0.94 1.41 -10.55
N GLN A 167 -0.10 1.43 -9.72
CA GLN A 167 -0.59 0.25 -8.98
C GLN A 167 -0.99 -0.89 -9.91
N THR A 168 -1.71 -0.59 -11.00
CA THR A 168 -2.07 -1.60 -12.02
C THR A 168 -0.81 -2.20 -12.66
N ALA A 169 0.15 -1.38 -13.07
CA ALA A 169 1.40 -1.87 -13.66
C ALA A 169 2.22 -2.76 -12.70
N LEU A 170 2.30 -2.38 -11.41
CA LEU A 170 2.92 -3.19 -10.36
C LEU A 170 2.19 -4.54 -10.18
N PHE A 171 0.87 -4.52 -10.07
CA PHE A 171 0.06 -5.73 -9.91
C PHE A 171 0.21 -6.69 -11.10
N THR A 172 0.13 -6.18 -12.34
CA THR A 172 0.35 -6.98 -13.56
C THR A 172 1.75 -7.60 -13.61
N ALA A 173 2.76 -6.93 -13.07
CA ALA A 173 4.12 -7.46 -12.94
C ALA A 173 4.35 -8.33 -11.69
N GLY A 174 3.32 -8.60 -10.89
CA GLY A 174 3.37 -9.47 -9.70
C GLY A 174 3.84 -8.79 -8.41
N TYR A 175 3.84 -7.47 -8.33
CA TYR A 175 4.23 -6.66 -7.16
C TYR A 175 3.01 -6.03 -6.47
N GLN A 176 3.24 -5.38 -5.34
CA GLN A 176 2.26 -4.59 -4.62
C GLN A 176 2.56 -3.09 -4.74
N ALA A 177 1.56 -2.25 -4.48
CA ALA A 177 1.76 -0.80 -4.37
C ALA A 177 1.95 -0.39 -2.90
N GLY A 178 3.03 0.35 -2.63
CA GLY A 178 3.14 1.20 -1.45
C GLY A 178 3.00 2.68 -1.85
N VAL A 179 2.69 3.55 -0.89
CA VAL A 179 2.68 5.01 -1.09
C VAL A 179 3.59 5.65 -0.04
N TYR A 180 4.52 6.51 -0.50
CA TYR A 180 5.18 7.49 0.35
C TYR A 180 4.46 8.83 0.17
N GLY A 181 4.07 9.46 1.27
CA GLY A 181 3.27 10.69 1.27
C GLY A 181 2.97 11.21 2.67
N ASN A 182 2.30 12.35 2.79
CA ASN A 182 1.86 12.88 4.09
C ASN A 182 0.58 12.19 4.62
N TYR A 183 0.19 12.49 5.86
CA TYR A 183 -0.99 11.91 6.51
C TYR A 183 -2.23 11.98 5.61
N ASP A 184 -2.55 13.17 5.09
CA ASP A 184 -3.81 13.40 4.37
C ASP A 184 -3.77 12.71 3.00
N THR A 185 -2.62 12.68 2.31
CA THR A 185 -2.39 11.89 1.09
C THR A 185 -2.59 10.38 1.32
N ILE A 186 -2.05 9.85 2.43
CA ILE A 186 -2.24 8.45 2.83
C ILE A 186 -3.72 8.18 3.13
N GLN A 187 -4.40 9.08 3.84
CA GLN A 187 -5.84 8.97 4.13
C GLN A 187 -6.68 8.95 2.86
N TRP A 188 -6.39 9.80 1.87
CA TRP A 188 -7.09 9.81 0.58
C TRP A 188 -6.83 8.52 -0.21
N CYS A 189 -5.57 8.05 -0.28
CA CYS A 189 -5.22 6.78 -0.91
C CYS A 189 -5.98 5.59 -0.30
N ILE A 190 -6.10 5.55 1.04
CA ILE A 190 -6.87 4.51 1.75
C ILE A 190 -8.35 4.54 1.36
N ASN A 191 -8.95 5.73 1.24
CA ASN A 191 -10.35 5.90 0.86
C ASN A 191 -10.60 5.48 -0.61
N ASP A 192 -9.63 5.73 -1.50
CA ASP A 192 -9.71 5.41 -2.94
C ASP A 192 -9.23 3.99 -3.32
N GLY A 193 -8.87 3.14 -2.35
CA GLY A 193 -8.38 1.76 -2.58
C GLY A 193 -6.96 1.67 -3.15
N ILE A 194 -6.10 2.65 -2.85
CA ILE A 194 -4.75 2.81 -3.37
C ILE A 194 -3.71 2.47 -2.30
N GLY A 195 -2.77 1.61 -2.67
CA GLY A 195 -1.72 1.07 -1.82
C GLY A 195 -2.21 0.02 -0.82
N THR A 196 -1.28 -0.83 -0.38
CA THR A 196 -1.47 -1.67 0.82
C THR A 196 -0.42 -1.40 1.89
N PHE A 197 0.65 -0.68 1.54
CA PHE A 197 1.73 -0.25 2.43
C PHE A 197 1.88 1.27 2.39
N TYR A 198 2.15 1.89 3.54
CA TYR A 198 2.21 3.35 3.66
C TYR A 198 3.45 3.80 4.44
N TRP A 199 4.21 4.73 3.84
CA TRP A 199 5.36 5.37 4.44
C TRP A 199 5.05 6.87 4.61
N GLN A 200 4.87 7.32 5.85
CA GLN A 200 4.52 8.71 6.12
C GLN A 200 5.76 9.62 6.14
N HIS A 201 5.69 10.81 5.53
CA HIS A 201 6.56 11.94 5.84
C HIS A 201 5.84 13.06 6.60
N ASP A 202 6.59 13.92 7.28
CA ASP A 202 5.99 14.95 8.16
C ASP A 202 5.53 16.23 7.42
N TRP A 203 6.01 16.52 6.20
CA TRP A 203 5.60 17.71 5.45
C TRP A 203 4.08 17.69 5.14
N GLY A 204 3.32 18.53 5.84
CA GLY A 204 1.85 18.58 5.76
C GLY A 204 1.12 17.73 6.80
N SER A 205 1.79 16.78 7.47
CA SER A 205 1.17 15.86 8.43
C SER A 205 0.78 16.50 9.77
N ARG A 206 1.22 17.75 10.06
CA ARG A 206 0.83 18.54 11.25
C ARG A 206 1.06 17.80 12.58
N GLY A 207 2.14 17.03 12.69
CA GLY A 207 2.47 16.22 13.88
C GLY A 207 1.58 14.98 14.10
N ARG A 208 0.65 14.69 13.18
CA ARG A 208 -0.19 13.48 13.21
C ARG A 208 0.56 12.31 12.59
N LEU A 209 0.40 11.11 13.15
CA LEU A 209 0.90 9.87 12.59
C LEU A 209 -0.29 8.99 12.17
N HIS A 210 -0.35 8.64 10.89
CA HIS A 210 -1.46 7.87 10.32
C HIS A 210 -1.46 6.43 10.86
N PRO A 211 -2.56 5.93 11.44
CA PRO A 211 -2.56 4.64 12.14
C PRO A 211 -2.23 3.44 11.25
N ARG A 212 -2.39 3.55 9.92
CA ARG A 212 -1.98 2.51 8.93
C ARG A 212 -0.56 2.70 8.36
N ALA A 213 0.25 3.64 8.86
CA ALA A 213 1.63 3.80 8.39
C ALA A 213 2.53 2.64 8.85
N ASN A 214 3.12 1.90 7.91
CA ASN A 214 4.11 0.86 8.19
C ASN A 214 5.46 1.48 8.61
N ILE A 215 5.78 2.64 8.01
CA ILE A 215 7.04 3.37 8.13
C ILE A 215 6.74 4.86 8.32
N HIS A 216 7.59 5.60 9.05
CA HIS A 216 7.50 7.06 9.23
C HIS A 216 8.89 7.71 9.14
N GLN A 217 9.09 8.57 8.16
CA GLN A 217 10.23 9.50 8.10
C GLN A 217 9.95 10.66 9.06
N VAL A 218 10.75 10.77 10.11
CA VAL A 218 10.64 11.87 11.08
C VAL A 218 11.38 13.08 10.50
N GLY A 219 10.68 14.19 10.30
CA GLY A 219 11.22 15.36 9.59
C GLY A 219 12.53 15.87 10.19
N GLY A 220 13.61 15.81 9.40
CA GLY A 220 14.95 16.28 9.80
C GLY A 220 15.73 15.34 10.72
N LEU A 221 15.24 14.13 11.01
CA LEU A 221 15.96 13.15 11.82
C LEU A 221 16.97 12.39 10.95
N GLN A 222 18.23 12.82 10.96
CA GLN A 222 19.30 12.27 10.13
C GLN A 222 20.46 11.66 10.93
N THR A 223 21.28 10.85 10.25
CA THR A 223 22.58 10.35 10.72
C THR A 223 23.60 10.34 9.57
N THR A 224 24.88 10.17 9.89
CA THR A 224 25.95 9.98 8.91
C THR A 224 26.66 8.66 9.18
N ILE A 225 26.65 7.76 8.21
CA ILE A 225 27.29 6.44 8.29
C ILE A 225 28.24 6.28 7.10
N ASP A 226 29.49 5.90 7.35
CA ASP A 226 30.56 5.80 6.33
C ASP A 226 30.69 7.08 5.46
N GLY A 227 30.40 8.25 6.04
CA GLY A 227 30.38 9.55 5.35
C GLY A 227 29.09 9.87 4.58
N VAL A 228 28.12 8.94 4.51
CA VAL A 228 26.85 9.09 3.81
C VAL A 228 25.77 9.62 4.76
N THR A 229 25.18 10.78 4.43
CA THR A 229 23.99 11.29 5.12
C THR A 229 22.77 10.42 4.78
N CYS A 230 22.06 9.99 5.83
CA CYS A 230 20.91 9.10 5.76
C CYS A 230 19.76 9.65 6.62
N ASP A 231 18.54 9.62 6.09
CA ASP A 231 17.31 9.95 6.80
C ASP A 231 16.83 8.74 7.62
N ILE A 232 16.44 8.96 8.87
CA ILE A 232 16.06 7.91 9.83
C ILE A 232 14.54 7.73 9.83
N ASN A 233 14.13 6.50 9.53
CA ASN A 233 12.74 6.11 9.42
C ASN A 233 12.37 5.13 10.54
N ARG A 234 11.25 5.38 11.23
CA ARG A 234 10.69 4.49 12.25
C ARG A 234 9.82 3.43 11.59
N VAL A 235 9.93 2.17 12.04
CA VAL A 235 9.12 1.04 11.55
C VAL A 235 8.10 0.63 12.62
N TYR A 236 6.83 0.51 12.28
CA TYR A 236 5.76 0.10 13.20
C TYR A 236 5.22 -1.32 12.93
N ASN A 237 5.37 -1.82 11.70
CA ASN A 237 4.79 -3.10 11.29
C ASN A 237 5.87 -4.16 11.08
N ARG A 238 5.61 -5.41 11.48
CA ARG A 238 6.55 -6.54 11.24
C ARG A 238 6.74 -6.82 9.75
N ASP A 239 5.72 -6.59 8.93
CA ASP A 239 5.86 -6.45 7.49
C ASP A 239 5.71 -4.97 7.11
N TRP A 240 6.82 -4.39 6.67
CA TRP A 240 6.93 -3.04 6.13
C TRP A 240 7.28 -3.07 4.63
N GLY A 241 7.00 -4.19 3.96
CA GLY A 241 7.30 -4.40 2.55
C GLY A 241 8.70 -4.93 2.28
N GLN A 242 9.39 -5.41 3.31
CA GLN A 242 10.80 -5.73 3.22
C GLN A 242 11.09 -7.09 2.59
N TRP A 243 12.27 -7.18 1.98
CA TRP A 243 12.76 -8.33 1.24
C TRP A 243 14.27 -8.49 1.41
N LYS A 244 14.77 -9.63 0.93
CA LYS A 244 16.19 -9.94 0.70
C LYS A 244 16.33 -10.65 -0.66
N PRO A 245 17.42 -10.42 -1.41
CA PRO A 245 17.61 -11.06 -2.71
C PRO A 245 17.64 -12.58 -2.59
N GLY A 246 17.02 -13.27 -3.55
CA GLY A 246 16.92 -14.73 -3.58
C GLY A 246 15.81 -15.33 -2.72
N GLN A 247 15.01 -14.52 -2.01
CA GLN A 247 13.74 -14.99 -1.44
C GLN A 247 12.71 -15.19 -2.55
N SER A 248 12.05 -16.36 -2.59
CA SER A 248 10.87 -16.54 -3.43
C SER A 248 9.77 -15.58 -3.00
N GLY A 249 9.11 -14.93 -3.97
CA GLY A 249 7.98 -14.06 -3.70
C GLY A 249 6.80 -14.82 -3.10
N THR A 250 6.11 -14.21 -2.13
CA THR A 250 4.79 -14.68 -1.72
C THR A 250 3.82 -14.39 -2.86
N THR A 251 3.38 -15.43 -3.57
CA THR A 251 2.39 -15.30 -4.63
C THR A 251 1.15 -14.57 -4.12
N LEU A 252 0.76 -13.49 -4.80
CA LEU A 252 -0.55 -12.88 -4.57
C LEU A 252 -1.61 -13.95 -4.87
N PRO A 253 -2.63 -14.14 -4.00
CA PRO A 253 -3.67 -15.12 -4.27
C PRO A 253 -4.39 -14.80 -5.58
N GLN A 254 -4.18 -15.63 -6.61
CA GLN A 254 -5.09 -15.64 -7.74
C GLN A 254 -6.47 -16.12 -7.26
N PRO A 255 -7.57 -15.54 -7.77
CA PRO A 255 -8.87 -16.19 -7.71
C PRO A 255 -8.78 -17.50 -8.49
N GLY A 256 -8.57 -18.62 -7.78
CA GLY A 256 -8.55 -19.93 -8.38
C GLY A 256 -9.92 -20.26 -9.01
N PRO A 257 -9.97 -21.05 -10.10
CA PRO A 257 -11.24 -21.52 -10.63
C PRO A 257 -11.99 -22.28 -9.53
N GLY A 258 -13.16 -21.78 -9.17
CA GLY A 258 -13.89 -22.26 -7.99
C GLY A 258 -14.18 -23.75 -8.09
N ALA A 259 -13.71 -24.53 -7.13
CA ALA A 259 -13.98 -25.96 -7.05
C ALA A 259 -15.47 -26.19 -6.79
N VAL A 260 -16.24 -26.43 -7.86
CA VAL A 260 -17.67 -26.75 -7.79
C VAL A 260 -17.82 -28.10 -7.09
N LYS A 261 -18.07 -28.06 -5.78
CA LYS A 261 -18.45 -29.24 -5.01
C LYS A 261 -19.79 -29.77 -5.55
N PRO A 262 -19.89 -31.07 -5.91
CA PRO A 262 -21.16 -31.63 -6.37
C PRO A 262 -22.26 -31.45 -5.32
N ALA A 263 -23.44 -31.04 -5.77
CA ALA A 263 -24.63 -31.03 -4.93
C ALA A 263 -25.08 -32.48 -4.65
N PRO A 264 -25.48 -32.83 -3.41
CA PRO A 264 -26.06 -34.14 -3.13
C PRO A 264 -27.45 -34.27 -3.77
N ASN A 265 -27.81 -35.48 -4.21
CA ASN A 265 -29.03 -35.78 -4.95
C ASN A 265 -30.31 -35.32 -4.23
N SER A 266 -31.19 -34.61 -4.94
CA SER A 266 -32.59 -34.38 -4.56
C SER A 266 -33.52 -35.24 -5.42
N THR A 267 -34.28 -36.13 -4.80
CA THR A 267 -35.35 -36.92 -5.43
C THR A 267 -36.52 -36.02 -5.90
N PRO A 268 -37.36 -36.47 -6.85
CA PRO A 268 -38.30 -35.60 -7.57
C PRO A 268 -39.53 -35.18 -6.75
N ALA A 269 -40.12 -34.04 -7.14
CA ALA A 269 -41.26 -33.42 -6.47
C ALA A 269 -42.63 -33.76 -7.12
N PRO A 270 -43.74 -33.60 -6.37
CA PRO A 270 -45.09 -33.41 -6.91
C PRO A 270 -45.54 -31.93 -6.87
N ASN A 271 -46.49 -31.56 -7.74
CA ASN A 271 -46.98 -30.19 -7.97
C ASN A 271 -47.82 -29.57 -6.83
N SER A 272 -47.78 -28.24 -6.72
CA SER A 272 -48.92 -27.36 -6.32
C SER A 272 -48.72 -25.92 -6.81
N GLN A 273 -49.82 -25.22 -7.14
CA GLN A 273 -50.00 -23.96 -7.89
C GLN A 273 -49.27 -22.66 -7.43
N PRO A 274 -49.29 -21.56 -8.24
CA PRO A 274 -48.50 -20.34 -8.02
C PRO A 274 -49.29 -19.11 -7.46
N ALA A 275 -48.54 -18.02 -7.20
CA ALA A 275 -48.96 -16.64 -6.86
C ALA A 275 -49.49 -16.42 -5.41
N PRO A 276 -49.45 -15.19 -4.83
CA PRO A 276 -49.16 -13.87 -5.43
C PRO A 276 -47.83 -13.21 -4.96
N ALA A 277 -47.65 -11.92 -5.28
CA ALA A 277 -46.44 -11.13 -5.08
C ALA A 277 -46.62 -9.97 -4.06
N ASN A 278 -45.51 -9.25 -3.78
CA ASN A 278 -45.41 -7.98 -3.02
C ASN A 278 -45.65 -8.05 -1.49
N PRO A 279 -45.27 -7.00 -0.70
CA PRO A 279 -44.24 -5.98 -0.95
C PRO A 279 -43.40 -5.60 0.32
N LEU A 280 -42.07 -5.80 0.32
CA LEU A 280 -41.16 -5.00 1.16
C LEU A 280 -39.82 -4.80 0.42
N GLY A 281 -39.53 -3.56 0.03
CA GLY A 281 -38.31 -3.20 -0.70
C GLY A 281 -37.10 -2.99 0.23
N ILE A 282 -35.93 -3.40 -0.23
CA ILE A 282 -34.65 -2.98 0.37
C ILE A 282 -34.33 -1.56 -0.17
N PRO A 283 -33.90 -0.60 0.68
CA PRO A 283 -33.55 0.74 0.22
C PRO A 283 -32.39 0.75 -0.77
N GLU A 284 -32.51 1.55 -1.83
CA GLU A 284 -31.40 1.82 -2.74
C GLU A 284 -30.31 2.63 -2.01
N GLY A 285 -29.05 2.16 -2.06
CA GLY A 285 -27.91 2.88 -1.47
C GLY A 285 -26.73 2.02 -1.01
N SER A 286 -26.90 0.73 -0.78
CA SER A 286 -25.80 -0.15 -0.32
C SER A 286 -24.93 -0.66 -1.48
N SER A 287 -23.88 0.10 -1.84
CA SER A 287 -22.93 -0.24 -2.91
C SER A 287 -21.93 -1.34 -2.51
N LEU A 288 -22.43 -2.55 -2.25
CA LEU A 288 -21.62 -3.78 -2.25
C LEU A 288 -21.71 -4.42 -3.66
N PRO A 289 -20.59 -4.68 -4.37
CA PRO A 289 -20.62 -5.30 -5.68
C PRO A 289 -21.06 -6.77 -5.57
N HIS A 290 -22.29 -7.05 -6.01
CA HIS A 290 -22.85 -8.39 -6.04
C HIS A 290 -22.35 -9.16 -7.28
N PHE A 291 -21.30 -9.97 -7.11
CA PHE A 291 -20.64 -10.70 -8.21
C PHE A 291 -21.41 -11.94 -8.69
N THR A 292 -22.57 -11.74 -9.31
CA THR A 292 -23.29 -12.74 -10.14
C THR A 292 -23.66 -12.17 -11.52
N GLY A 293 -22.74 -11.41 -12.12
CA GLY A 293 -22.92 -10.75 -13.42
C GLY A 293 -22.64 -11.63 -14.63
N ASN A 294 -23.45 -11.47 -15.68
CA ASN A 294 -23.25 -12.06 -17.01
C ASN A 294 -21.96 -11.50 -17.65
N PRO A 295 -21.09 -12.30 -18.28
CA PRO A 295 -19.84 -11.83 -18.89
C PRO A 295 -20.01 -10.75 -19.98
N ASN A 296 -21.22 -10.55 -20.52
CA ASN A 296 -21.50 -9.54 -21.54
C ASN A 296 -21.92 -8.16 -20.98
N THR A 297 -22.04 -7.97 -19.66
CA THR A 297 -22.38 -6.67 -19.06
C THR A 297 -21.16 -5.97 -18.45
N PHE A 298 -20.64 -4.94 -19.13
CA PHE A 298 -19.67 -4.01 -18.55
C PHE A 298 -20.28 -3.23 -17.38
N SER A 299 -19.48 -2.93 -16.35
CA SER A 299 -19.86 -1.94 -15.34
C SER A 299 -20.00 -0.55 -15.96
N SER A 300 -20.78 0.33 -15.33
CA SER A 300 -20.91 1.74 -15.71
C SER A 300 -19.55 2.45 -15.77
N GLU A 301 -18.63 2.08 -14.89
CA GLU A 301 -17.23 2.54 -14.87
C GLU A 301 -16.44 2.01 -16.07
N GLY A 302 -16.53 0.70 -16.39
CA GLY A 302 -15.87 0.12 -17.56
C GLY A 302 -16.37 0.72 -18.87
N ALA A 303 -17.68 0.92 -18.99
CA ALA A 303 -18.29 1.61 -20.13
C ALA A 303 -17.94 3.10 -20.19
N SER A 304 -17.54 3.72 -19.07
CA SER A 304 -17.02 5.10 -19.04
C SER A 304 -15.55 5.16 -19.42
N TYR A 305 -14.73 4.24 -18.90
CA TYR A 305 -13.32 4.09 -19.26
C TYR A 305 -13.15 3.86 -20.76
N LEU A 306 -13.90 2.93 -21.36
CA LEU A 306 -13.88 2.68 -22.80
C LEU A 306 -14.27 3.90 -23.65
N ARG A 307 -15.14 4.79 -23.13
CA ARG A 307 -15.51 6.06 -23.78
C ARG A 307 -14.50 7.20 -23.55
N SER A 308 -13.52 7.01 -22.67
CA SER A 308 -12.43 7.97 -22.41
C SER A 308 -11.12 7.65 -23.13
N LEU A 309 -10.99 6.47 -23.75
CA LEU A 309 -9.80 6.06 -24.49
C LEU A 309 -9.61 6.89 -25.76
N THR A 310 -8.44 7.51 -25.91
CA THR A 310 -8.06 8.22 -27.13
C THR A 310 -7.39 7.28 -28.15
N PRO A 311 -7.31 7.66 -29.44
CA PRO A 311 -6.48 6.95 -30.41
C PRO A 311 -5.00 6.84 -30.01
N GLN A 312 -4.50 7.78 -29.20
CA GLN A 312 -3.13 7.73 -28.68
C GLN A 312 -2.97 6.65 -27.61
N ASP A 313 -3.96 6.45 -26.73
CA ASP A 313 -3.95 5.37 -25.72
C ASP A 313 -3.96 4.00 -26.38
N LEU A 314 -4.77 3.83 -27.44
CA LEU A 314 -4.78 2.62 -28.26
C LEU A 314 -3.43 2.40 -28.97
N SER A 315 -2.81 3.46 -29.50
CA SER A 315 -1.46 3.39 -30.09
C SER A 315 -0.40 2.99 -29.04
N ASN A 316 -0.49 3.54 -27.83
CA ASN A 316 0.41 3.23 -26.72
C ASN A 316 0.25 1.78 -26.25
N ALA A 317 -0.99 1.30 -26.10
CA ALA A 317 -1.30 -0.09 -25.75
C ALA A 317 -0.81 -1.09 -26.80
N ALA A 318 -0.98 -0.78 -28.10
CA ALA A 318 -0.47 -1.61 -29.18
C ALA A 318 1.08 -1.67 -29.19
N LYS A 319 1.75 -0.52 -29.03
CA LYS A 319 3.22 -0.45 -28.90
C LYS A 319 3.76 -1.16 -27.66
N PHE A 320 3.00 -1.17 -26.57
CA PHE A 320 3.32 -1.93 -25.36
C PHE A 320 3.19 -3.43 -25.62
N ALA A 321 2.08 -3.91 -26.21
CA ALA A 321 1.89 -5.32 -26.55
C ALA A 321 2.99 -5.87 -27.49
N GLN A 322 3.43 -5.06 -28.46
CA GLN A 322 4.53 -5.41 -29.37
C GLN A 322 5.90 -5.63 -28.67
N GLN A 323 6.09 -5.18 -27.43
CA GLN A 323 7.32 -5.42 -26.66
C GLN A 323 7.41 -6.83 -26.07
N PHE A 324 6.29 -7.58 -26.07
CA PHE A 324 6.20 -8.95 -25.54
C PHE A 324 6.05 -10.02 -26.65
N LEU A 325 6.21 -9.62 -27.92
CA LEU A 325 6.15 -10.49 -29.10
C LEU A 325 7.55 -10.71 -29.71
N LYS A 326 8.55 -10.92 -28.85
CA LYS A 326 9.96 -11.22 -29.16
C LYS A 326 10.54 -12.17 -28.12
#